data_AF-A0A0E0QB67-F1
#
_entry.id   AF-A0A0E0QB67-F1
#
_cell.length_a   1.000
_cell.length_b   1.000
_cell.length_c   1.000
_cell.angle_alpha   90.00
_cell.angle_beta   90.00
_cell.angle_gamma   90.00
#
_symmetry.space_group_name_H-M   'P 1'
#
loop_
_entity.id
_entity.type
_entity.pdbx_description
1 polymer ?
#
loop_
_entity_poly.entity_id
_entity_poly.type
_entity_poly.pdbx_seq_one_letter_code
_entity_poly.pdbx_strand_id
1 'polypeptide(L)'
;MAQQLGLLAAVFVSLAVHVALHCPIQPLAPPPARPPAAARFPPNNLLQVRFRCLRVWLKGEKAGEAEIFVDNLPGNPDNIRLGSDGHFWIALLQVRSPWLDLISRWSLTRRVIASFPALVERTKATLKGAVVAQVSLNGEIVRVLGDSEGKVINMVTSVTEFNGDLFLGSLATNFIGKLSLAKVAQDQEDAVSS
;
A
#
# COMPACT_ATOMS: atom_id res chain seq x y z
N MET A 1 -45.73 -0.04 11.70
CA MET A 1 -44.48 -0.17 10.92
C MET A 1 -44.03 1.13 10.26
N ALA A 2 -44.91 1.92 9.62
CA ALA A 2 -44.52 3.19 8.95
C ALA A 2 -43.90 4.27 9.87
N GLN A 3 -44.35 4.36 11.13
CA GLN A 3 -43.84 5.36 12.10
C GLN A 3 -42.39 5.13 12.54
N GLN A 4 -41.90 3.88 12.60
CA GLN A 4 -40.51 3.60 12.97
C GLN A 4 -39.52 3.91 11.84
N LEU A 5 -39.93 3.73 10.58
CA LEU A 5 -39.13 4.08 9.41
C LEU A 5 -38.93 5.60 9.28
N GLY A 6 -39.97 6.40 9.57
CA GLY A 6 -39.86 7.86 9.56
C GLY A 6 -38.92 8.42 10.63
N LEU A 7 -38.91 7.81 11.82
CA LEU A 7 -38.04 8.24 12.92
C LEU A 7 -36.57 7.90 12.65
N LEU A 8 -36.28 6.72 12.09
CA LEU A 8 -34.93 6.33 11.67
C LEU A 8 -34.39 7.25 10.58
N ALA A 9 -35.18 7.54 9.54
CA ALA A 9 -34.78 8.47 8.49
C ALA A 9 -34.46 9.87 9.04
N ALA A 10 -35.28 10.38 9.97
CA ALA A 10 -35.04 11.67 10.61
C ALA A 10 -33.75 11.69 11.45
N VAL A 11 -33.44 10.61 12.17
CA VAL A 11 -32.20 10.47 12.95
C VAL A 11 -30.97 10.42 12.03
N PHE A 12 -31.02 9.68 10.91
CA PHE A 12 -29.92 9.64 9.94
C PHE A 12 -29.69 10.99 9.27
N VAL A 13 -30.76 11.71 8.91
CA VAL A 13 -30.65 13.05 8.34
C VAL A 13 -30.08 14.03 9.37
N SER A 14 -30.55 13.98 10.62
CA SER A 14 -30.04 14.82 11.71
C SER A 14 -28.56 14.56 12.01
N LEU A 15 -28.15 13.29 12.06
CA LEU A 15 -26.75 12.91 12.26
C LEU A 15 -25.86 13.34 11.08
N ALA A 16 -26.33 13.15 9.84
CA ALA A 16 -25.60 13.58 8.66
C ALA A 16 -25.42 15.11 8.62
N VAL A 17 -26.45 15.88 9.00
CA VAL A 17 -26.39 17.35 9.09
C VAL A 17 -25.48 17.78 10.23
N HIS A 18 -25.55 17.13 11.40
CA HIS A 18 -24.67 17.45 12.53
C HIS A 18 -23.20 17.16 12.21
N VAL A 19 -22.91 16.02 11.56
CA VAL A 19 -21.56 15.71 11.06
C VAL A 19 -21.14 16.73 10.00
N ALA A 20 -21.99 17.10 9.05
CA ALA A 20 -21.63 18.08 8.02
C ALA A 20 -21.35 19.49 8.59
N LEU A 21 -22.08 19.91 9.63
CA LEU A 21 -21.96 21.25 10.23
C LEU A 21 -20.88 21.34 11.32
N HIS A 22 -20.58 20.24 12.00
CA HIS A 22 -19.64 20.23 13.14
C HIS A 22 -18.40 19.38 12.91
N CYS A 23 -18.23 18.75 11.74
CA CYS A 23 -16.97 18.08 11.43
C CYS A 23 -15.88 19.14 11.21
N PRO A 24 -14.81 19.15 12.01
CA PRO A 24 -13.71 20.12 11.88
C PRO A 24 -12.85 19.88 10.62
N ILE A 25 -13.13 18.81 9.87
CA ILE A 25 -12.42 18.44 8.65
C ILE A 25 -13.02 19.22 7.48
N GLN A 26 -12.31 20.26 7.05
CA GLN A 26 -12.66 20.98 5.82
C GLN A 26 -12.36 20.11 4.60
N PRO A 27 -13.22 20.12 3.55
CA PRO A 27 -12.90 19.46 2.29
C PRO A 27 -11.63 20.06 1.71
N LEU A 28 -10.69 19.20 1.31
CA LEU A 28 -9.52 19.64 0.56
C LEU A 28 -9.99 20.28 -0.76
N ALA A 29 -9.35 21.39 -1.14
CA ALA A 29 -9.54 21.97 -2.46
C ALA A 29 -9.33 20.87 -3.53
N PRO A 30 -10.12 20.88 -4.63
CA PRO A 30 -9.95 19.90 -5.69
C PRO A 30 -8.49 19.94 -6.17
N PRO A 31 -7.86 18.77 -6.37
CA PRO A 31 -6.49 18.75 -6.85
C PRO A 31 -6.39 19.49 -8.19
N PRO A 32 -5.23 20.08 -8.51
CA PRO A 32 -5.01 20.73 -9.80
C PRO A 32 -5.33 19.77 -10.95
N ALA A 33 -5.75 20.33 -12.08
CA ALA A 33 -6.15 19.57 -13.26
C ALA A 33 -5.09 18.53 -13.61
N ARG A 34 -5.52 17.28 -13.74
CA ARG A 34 -4.62 16.14 -13.97
C ARG A 34 -3.85 16.37 -15.29
N PRO A 35 -2.51 16.34 -15.30
CA PRO A 35 -1.74 16.56 -16.53
C PRO A 35 -2.10 15.52 -17.61
N PRO A 36 -1.96 15.88 -18.91
CA PRO A 36 -2.34 15.04 -20.03
C PRO A 36 -1.63 13.68 -20.00
N ALA A 37 -2.31 12.62 -20.44
CA ALA A 37 -1.85 11.23 -20.31
C ALA A 37 -0.47 10.96 -20.95
N ALA A 38 -0.12 11.69 -22.01
CA ALA A 38 1.16 11.57 -22.72
C ALA A 38 2.37 12.04 -21.89
N ALA A 39 2.16 12.90 -20.90
CA ALA A 39 3.20 13.35 -19.98
C ALA A 39 3.39 12.39 -18.78
N ARG A 40 2.55 11.36 -18.65
CA ARG A 40 2.49 10.58 -17.41
C ARG A 40 3.62 9.58 -17.27
N PHE A 41 3.97 8.85 -18.33
CA PHE A 41 4.97 7.78 -18.27
C PHE A 41 5.50 7.48 -19.67
N PRO A 42 6.78 7.09 -19.84
CA PRO A 42 7.28 6.55 -21.09
C PRO A 42 6.44 5.33 -21.52
N PRO A 43 6.33 5.04 -22.84
CA PRO A 43 5.58 3.90 -23.33
C PRO A 43 6.09 2.62 -22.66
N ASN A 44 5.16 1.95 -21.98
CA ASN A 44 5.44 0.78 -21.15
C ASN A 44 5.88 -0.39 -22.03
N ASN A 45 6.91 -1.14 -21.62
CA ASN A 45 7.03 -2.53 -22.03
C ASN A 45 5.87 -3.28 -21.35
N LEU A 46 4.78 -3.52 -22.09
CA LEU A 46 3.47 -4.02 -21.66
C LEU A 46 3.44 -5.39 -20.93
N LEU A 47 4.61 -5.95 -20.64
CA LEU A 47 4.84 -7.34 -20.25
C LEU A 47 5.15 -7.53 -18.75
N GLN A 48 5.34 -6.49 -17.95
CA GLN A 48 5.67 -6.64 -16.52
C GLN A 48 4.72 -5.85 -15.63
N VAL A 49 4.07 -6.53 -14.67
CA VAL A 49 3.39 -5.86 -13.56
C VAL A 49 4.47 -5.20 -12.70
N ARG A 50 4.47 -3.87 -12.61
CA ARG A 50 5.41 -3.12 -11.78
C ARG A 50 4.65 -2.49 -10.63
N PHE A 51 5.07 -2.81 -9.42
CA PHE A 51 4.61 -2.15 -8.22
C PHE A 51 5.50 -0.93 -7.96
N ARG A 52 4.89 0.25 -7.83
CA ARG A 52 5.61 1.52 -7.77
C ARG A 52 4.86 2.56 -6.96
N CYS A 53 5.58 3.51 -6.39
CA CYS A 53 5.02 4.71 -5.79
C CYS A 53 5.39 5.93 -6.63
N LEU A 54 4.53 6.95 -6.62
CA LEU A 54 4.76 8.21 -7.31
C LEU A 54 5.04 9.30 -6.29
N ARG A 55 5.93 10.22 -6.63
CA ARG A 55 6.14 11.48 -5.91
C ARG A 55 5.41 12.59 -6.65
N VAL A 56 4.61 13.35 -5.91
CA VAL A 56 3.97 14.58 -6.43
C VAL A 56 4.67 15.77 -5.79
N TRP A 57 5.18 16.68 -6.61
CA TRP A 57 5.84 17.89 -6.16
C TRP A 57 4.81 18.91 -5.69
N LEU A 58 4.92 19.39 -4.46
CA LEU A 58 3.97 20.35 -3.88
C LEU A 58 4.41 21.82 -4.06
N LYS A 59 5.71 22.05 -4.27
CA LYS A 59 6.34 23.37 -4.39
C LYS A 59 7.51 23.32 -5.38
N GLY A 60 7.98 24.48 -5.83
CA GLY A 60 9.08 24.62 -6.77
C GLY A 60 8.63 24.59 -8.23
N GLU A 61 9.59 24.57 -9.17
CA GLU A 61 9.32 24.63 -10.61
C GLU A 61 8.50 23.43 -11.11
N LYS A 62 8.64 22.28 -10.46
CA LYS A 62 7.88 21.06 -10.76
C LYS A 62 6.53 20.96 -10.05
N ALA A 63 6.07 22.00 -9.35
CA ALA A 63 4.85 21.92 -8.54
C ALA A 63 3.64 21.43 -9.36
N GLY A 64 2.93 20.42 -8.84
CA GLY A 64 1.82 19.76 -9.52
C GLY A 64 2.22 18.60 -10.44
N GLU A 65 3.51 18.44 -10.74
CA GLU A 65 4.02 17.30 -11.51
C GLU A 65 4.16 16.06 -10.64
N ALA A 66 4.00 14.89 -11.27
CA ALA A 66 4.21 13.60 -10.67
C ALA A 66 5.31 12.85 -11.41
N GLU A 67 6.21 12.22 -10.68
CA GLU A 67 7.25 11.36 -11.22
C GLU A 67 7.33 10.05 -10.44
N ILE A 68 8.01 9.06 -11.00
CA ILE A 68 8.24 7.78 -10.32
C ILE A 68 9.14 8.05 -9.12
N PHE A 69 8.67 7.71 -7.93
CA PHE A 69 9.45 7.78 -6.70
C PHE A 69 10.28 6.52 -6.52
N VAL A 70 9.63 5.37 -6.45
CA VAL A 70 10.27 4.05 -6.41
C VAL A 70 9.54 3.13 -7.38
N ASP A 71 10.30 2.35 -8.16
CA ASP A 71 9.77 1.35 -9.10
C ASP A 71 10.16 -0.06 -8.65
N ASN A 72 9.51 -1.06 -9.25
CA ASN A 72 9.84 -2.47 -9.06
C ASN A 72 9.84 -2.94 -7.60
N LEU A 73 8.91 -2.44 -6.79
CA LEU A 73 8.69 -2.93 -5.43
C LEU A 73 8.42 -4.45 -5.44
N PRO A 74 8.86 -5.19 -4.41
CA PRO A 74 8.67 -6.63 -4.30
C PRO A 74 7.21 -7.01 -4.01
N GLY A 75 6.34 -6.01 -3.80
CA GLY A 75 4.92 -6.21 -3.61
C GLY A 75 4.09 -4.96 -3.82
N ASN A 76 2.77 -5.12 -3.79
CA ASN A 76 1.82 -4.04 -4.05
C ASN A 76 1.78 -3.02 -2.88
N PRO A 77 2.18 -1.76 -3.10
CA PRO A 77 2.21 -0.76 -2.03
C PRO A 77 0.81 -0.42 -1.54
N ASP A 78 0.66 -0.33 -0.22
CA ASP A 78 -0.52 0.17 0.48
C ASP A 78 -0.17 1.48 1.19
N ASN A 79 -0.17 1.49 2.53
CA ASN A 79 0.16 2.67 3.31
C ASN A 79 1.66 2.97 3.36
N ILE A 80 1.97 4.27 3.32
CA ILE A 80 3.33 4.82 3.42
C ILE A 80 3.42 5.67 4.70
N ARG A 81 4.48 5.48 5.49
CA ARG A 81 4.80 6.30 6.67
C ARG A 81 6.25 6.75 6.64
N LEU A 82 6.53 7.93 7.17
CA LEU A 82 7.90 8.39 7.37
C LEU A 82 8.47 7.71 8.63
N GLY A 83 9.67 7.14 8.52
CA GLY A 83 10.46 6.61 9.63
C GLY A 83 11.26 7.70 10.34
N SER A 84 11.89 7.37 11.46
CA SER A 84 12.65 8.35 12.24
C SER A 84 13.97 8.78 11.59
N ASP A 85 14.49 7.96 10.67
CA ASP A 85 15.71 8.19 9.88
C ASP A 85 15.46 9.00 8.58
N GLY A 86 14.23 9.45 8.36
CA GLY A 86 13.85 10.19 7.15
C GLY A 86 13.61 9.31 5.93
N HIS A 87 13.65 7.98 6.07
CA HIS A 87 13.23 7.04 5.04
C HIS A 87 11.73 6.73 5.17
N PHE A 88 11.13 6.18 4.12
CA PHE A 88 9.73 5.79 4.10
C PHE A 88 9.58 4.31 4.35
N TRP A 89 8.67 3.94 5.24
CA TRP A 89 8.14 2.60 5.36
C TRP A 89 6.90 2.44 4.50
N ILE A 90 6.89 1.39 3.68
CA ILE A 90 5.80 1.08 2.77
C ILE A 90 5.30 -0.32 3.11
N ALA A 91 4.03 -0.45 3.51
CA ALA A 91 3.38 -1.74 3.66
C ALA A 91 3.09 -2.35 2.29
N LEU A 92 3.39 -3.63 2.12
CA LEU A 92 3.17 -4.35 0.87
C LEU A 92 2.10 -5.43 1.06
N LEU A 93 0.93 -5.21 0.46
CA LEU A 93 -0.24 -6.08 0.56
C LEU A 93 -0.01 -7.48 -0.06
N GLN A 94 0.82 -7.55 -1.10
CA GLN A 94 0.94 -8.71 -1.96
C GLN A 94 2.38 -8.89 -2.39
N VAL A 95 3.06 -9.92 -1.90
CA VAL A 95 4.41 -10.27 -2.35
C VAL A 95 4.32 -10.90 -3.74
N ARG A 96 5.20 -10.48 -4.67
CA ARG A 96 5.23 -11.00 -6.03
C ARG A 96 5.33 -12.52 -6.04
N SER A 97 4.42 -13.17 -6.77
CA SER A 97 4.54 -14.59 -7.11
C SER A 97 5.14 -14.73 -8.51
N PRO A 98 6.26 -15.45 -8.70
CA PRO A 98 6.86 -15.68 -10.02
C PRO A 98 5.87 -16.27 -11.03
N TRP A 99 4.94 -17.11 -10.55
CA TRP A 99 3.88 -17.68 -11.38
C TRP A 99 2.86 -16.62 -11.83
N LEU A 100 2.45 -15.72 -10.94
CA LEU A 100 1.58 -14.58 -11.30
C LEU A 100 2.28 -13.60 -12.25
N ASP A 101 3.58 -13.37 -12.05
CA ASP A 101 4.39 -12.56 -12.96
C ASP A 101 4.51 -13.21 -14.35
N LEU A 102 4.56 -14.54 -14.44
CA LEU A 102 4.60 -15.25 -15.73
C LEU A 102 3.27 -15.15 -16.48
N ILE A 103 2.15 -15.45 -15.82
CA ILE A 103 0.82 -15.43 -16.46
C ILE A 103 0.35 -14.02 -16.81
N SER A 104 0.78 -13.00 -16.04
CA SER A 104 0.39 -11.61 -16.27
C SER A 104 1.13 -10.96 -17.44
N ARG A 105 2.22 -11.58 -17.95
CA ARG A 105 2.95 -11.11 -19.15
C ARG A 105 2.05 -11.02 -20.37
N TRP A 106 1.08 -11.92 -20.53
CA TRP A 106 0.20 -11.95 -21.69
C TRP A 106 -1.12 -11.20 -21.43
N SER A 107 -1.49 -10.30 -22.33
CA SER A 107 -2.71 -9.49 -22.24
C SER A 107 -3.98 -10.33 -22.26
N LEU A 108 -4.00 -11.41 -23.06
CA LEU A 108 -5.14 -12.33 -23.15
C LEU A 108 -5.35 -13.08 -21.83
N THR A 109 -4.28 -13.59 -21.22
CA THR A 109 -4.36 -14.31 -19.95
C THR A 109 -4.87 -13.42 -18.82
N ARG A 110 -4.42 -12.15 -18.76
CA ARG A 110 -4.97 -11.16 -17.83
C ARG A 110 -6.47 -10.96 -18.00
N ARG A 111 -6.94 -10.83 -19.25
CA ARG A 111 -8.37 -10.66 -19.56
C ARG A 111 -9.18 -11.89 -19.14
N VAL A 112 -8.68 -13.10 -19.45
CA VAL A 112 -9.33 -14.35 -19.03
C VAL A 112 -9.42 -14.43 -17.50
N ILE A 113 -8.32 -14.26 -16.77
CA ILE A 113 -8.33 -14.31 -15.30
C ILE A 113 -9.30 -13.27 -14.73
N ALA A 114 -9.27 -12.03 -15.24
CA ALA A 114 -10.16 -10.97 -14.78
C ALA A 114 -11.64 -11.23 -15.08
N SER A 115 -11.96 -12.02 -16.11
CA SER A 115 -13.34 -12.39 -16.46
C SER A 115 -13.92 -13.50 -15.60
N PHE A 116 -13.11 -14.24 -14.85
CA PHE A 116 -13.57 -15.36 -14.02
C PHE A 116 -13.24 -15.13 -12.54
N PRO A 117 -14.23 -14.79 -11.69
CA PRO A 117 -14.01 -14.49 -10.27
C PRO A 117 -13.25 -15.58 -9.50
N ALA A 118 -13.55 -16.86 -9.76
CA ALA A 118 -12.87 -17.98 -9.13
C ALA A 118 -11.35 -18.03 -9.44
N LEU A 119 -10.94 -17.61 -10.64
CA LEU A 119 -9.52 -17.51 -10.99
C LEU A 119 -8.86 -16.35 -10.24
N VAL A 120 -9.55 -15.21 -10.14
CA VAL A 120 -9.08 -14.06 -9.35
C VAL A 120 -8.88 -14.46 -7.88
N GLU A 121 -9.84 -15.14 -7.27
CA GLU A 121 -9.71 -15.61 -5.88
C GLU A 121 -8.52 -16.56 -5.69
N ARG A 122 -8.31 -17.48 -6.64
CA ARG A 122 -7.16 -18.40 -6.60
C ARG A 122 -5.83 -17.65 -6.70
N THR A 123 -5.75 -16.58 -7.49
CA THR A 123 -4.55 -15.73 -7.51
C THR A 123 -4.31 -15.03 -6.17
N LYS A 124 -5.36 -14.53 -5.50
CA LYS A 124 -5.24 -13.89 -4.17
C LYS A 124 -4.78 -14.85 -3.09
N ALA A 125 -5.21 -16.12 -3.12
CA ALA A 125 -4.81 -17.12 -2.14
C ALA A 125 -3.30 -17.46 -2.15
N THR A 126 -2.60 -17.14 -3.24
CA THR A 126 -1.14 -17.30 -3.36
C THR A 126 -0.35 -16.14 -2.77
N LEU A 127 -1.03 -15.06 -2.38
CA LEU A 127 -0.43 -13.85 -1.84
C LEU A 127 -0.49 -13.95 -0.31
N LYS A 128 0.54 -14.56 0.27
CA LYS A 128 0.72 -14.69 1.70
C LYS A 128 1.91 -13.88 2.16
N GLY A 129 1.81 -13.35 3.36
CA GLY A 129 2.91 -12.74 4.09
C GLY A 129 2.66 -11.29 4.45
N ALA A 130 3.38 -10.85 5.45
CA ALA A 130 3.41 -9.46 5.91
C ALA A 130 4.78 -8.89 5.58
N VAL A 131 4.87 -8.08 4.53
CA VAL A 131 6.14 -7.49 4.09
C VAL A 131 6.06 -5.98 4.09
N VAL A 132 7.12 -5.35 4.57
CA VAL A 132 7.31 -3.90 4.55
C VAL A 132 8.65 -3.59 3.88
N ALA A 133 8.67 -2.55 3.06
CA ALA A 133 9.91 -2.03 2.47
C ALA A 133 10.27 -0.70 3.10
N GLN A 134 11.54 -0.52 3.42
CA GLN A 134 12.11 0.79 3.72
C GLN A 134 12.69 1.38 2.44
N VAL A 135 12.31 2.61 2.10
CA VAL A 135 12.69 3.29 0.87
C VAL A 135 13.29 4.66 1.22
N SER A 136 14.46 4.96 0.69
CA SER A 136 15.14 6.23 0.92
C SER A 136 14.38 7.42 0.30
N LEU A 137 14.73 8.64 0.68
CA LEU A 137 14.15 9.86 0.07
C LEU A 137 14.40 9.97 -1.45
N ASN A 138 15.42 9.27 -1.94
CA ASN A 138 15.77 9.21 -3.36
C ASN A 138 15.02 8.10 -4.11
N GLY A 139 14.23 7.26 -3.42
CA GLY A 139 13.46 6.19 -4.06
C GLY A 139 14.17 4.84 -4.09
N GLU A 140 15.27 4.68 -3.35
CA GLU A 140 16.04 3.43 -3.31
C GLU A 140 15.49 2.51 -2.21
N ILE A 141 15.30 1.22 -2.52
CA ILE A 141 14.88 0.24 -1.53
C ILE A 141 16.09 -0.09 -0.65
N VAL A 142 16.07 0.37 0.59
CA VAL A 142 17.14 0.19 1.57
C VAL A 142 17.10 -1.22 2.15
N ARG A 143 15.91 -1.66 2.55
CA ARG A 143 15.69 -3.01 3.08
C ARG A 143 14.24 -3.45 2.95
N VAL A 144 14.02 -4.75 3.02
CA VAL A 144 12.71 -5.37 3.01
C VAL A 144 12.64 -6.30 4.21
N LEU A 145 11.65 -6.10 5.07
CA LEU A 145 11.46 -6.85 6.31
C LEU A 145 10.08 -7.47 6.32
N GLY A 146 9.92 -8.58 7.02
CA GLY A 146 8.61 -9.18 7.20
C GLY A 146 8.61 -10.68 7.35
N ASP A 147 7.40 -11.21 7.37
CA ASP A 147 7.10 -12.63 7.38
C ASP A 147 6.57 -13.01 6.01
N SER A 148 7.49 -13.36 5.10
CA SER A 148 7.14 -13.68 3.71
C SER A 148 6.33 -14.97 3.57
N GLU A 149 6.39 -15.86 4.57
CA GLU A 149 5.61 -17.11 4.60
C GLU A 149 4.23 -16.92 5.26
N GLY A 150 4.05 -15.83 6.00
CA GLY A 150 2.82 -15.51 6.72
C GLY A 150 2.55 -16.44 7.90
N LYS A 151 3.60 -16.90 8.61
CA LYS A 151 3.53 -17.75 9.81
C LYS A 151 2.80 -17.07 10.96
N VAL A 152 3.03 -15.78 11.17
CA VAL A 152 2.44 -14.95 12.23
C VAL A 152 1.41 -14.00 11.65
N ILE A 153 1.78 -13.24 10.62
CA ILE A 153 0.88 -12.27 9.97
C ILE A 153 0.88 -12.56 8.47
N ASN A 154 -0.30 -12.91 7.96
CA ASN A 154 -0.48 -13.30 6.56
C ASN A 154 -0.73 -12.13 5.59
N MET A 155 -0.95 -10.92 6.12
CA MET A 155 -1.17 -9.69 5.34
C MET A 155 -0.87 -8.46 6.19
N VAL A 156 -0.18 -7.47 5.64
CA VAL A 156 0.04 -6.16 6.30
C VAL A 156 -0.51 -5.05 5.42
N THR A 157 -1.23 -4.11 6.03
CA THR A 157 -1.81 -2.94 5.33
C THR A 157 -1.19 -1.64 5.82
N SER A 158 -0.61 -1.63 7.01
CA SER A 158 0.10 -0.45 7.53
C SER A 158 1.31 -0.82 8.37
N VAL A 159 2.27 0.09 8.41
CA VAL A 159 3.48 0.00 9.21
C VAL A 159 3.74 1.37 9.82
N THR A 160 4.05 1.42 11.11
CA THR A 160 4.42 2.65 11.82
C THR A 160 5.66 2.37 12.66
N GLU A 161 6.71 3.15 12.45
CA GLU A 161 7.89 3.10 13.29
C GLU A 161 7.68 3.96 14.54
N PHE A 162 8.03 3.42 15.71
CA PHE A 162 8.02 4.16 16.96
C PHE A 162 9.01 3.55 17.95
N ASN A 163 9.90 4.36 18.52
CA ASN A 163 10.89 3.96 19.53
C ASN A 163 11.73 2.72 19.14
N GLY A 164 12.20 2.65 17.89
CA GLY A 164 13.04 1.54 17.41
C GLY A 164 12.28 0.23 17.11
N ASP A 165 10.95 0.27 17.16
CA ASP A 165 10.08 -0.84 16.82
C ASP A 165 9.18 -0.49 15.62
N LEU A 166 8.85 -1.49 14.81
CA LEU A 166 7.82 -1.42 13.78
C LEU A 166 6.53 -2.03 14.29
N PHE A 167 5.45 -1.26 14.25
CA PHE A 167 4.10 -1.71 14.52
C PHE A 167 3.39 -2.00 13.19
N LEU A 168 2.94 -3.24 13.01
CA LEU A 168 2.33 -3.76 11.80
C LEU A 168 0.82 -3.93 11.98
N GLY A 169 0.05 -3.22 11.16
CA GLY A 169 -1.41 -3.32 11.13
C GLY A 169 -1.89 -4.26 10.03
N SER A 170 -2.90 -5.06 10.33
CA SER A 170 -3.52 -5.99 9.38
C SER A 170 -5.05 -5.89 9.43
N LEU A 171 -5.70 -6.18 8.30
CA LEU A 171 -7.15 -6.40 8.25
C LEU A 171 -7.52 -7.89 8.39
N ALA A 172 -6.54 -8.78 8.42
CA ALA A 172 -6.74 -10.23 8.50
C ALA A 172 -6.46 -10.81 9.90
N THR A 173 -5.96 -10.01 10.84
CA THR A 173 -5.66 -10.43 12.21
C THR A 173 -6.37 -9.56 13.24
N ASN A 174 -6.53 -10.08 14.45
CA ASN A 174 -7.15 -9.39 15.60
C ASN A 174 -6.09 -8.83 16.59
N PHE A 175 -4.85 -8.65 16.13
CA PHE A 175 -3.73 -8.17 16.94
C PHE A 175 -2.81 -7.26 16.11
N ILE A 176 -1.99 -6.46 16.79
CA ILE A 176 -0.95 -5.63 16.17
C ILE A 176 0.37 -6.38 16.19
N GLY A 177 1.04 -6.48 15.05
CA GLY A 177 2.39 -7.03 14.97
C GLY A 177 3.42 -6.04 15.51
N LYS A 178 4.45 -6.55 16.18
CA LYS A 178 5.59 -5.75 16.62
C LYS A 178 6.89 -6.41 16.19
N LEU A 179 7.75 -5.68 15.50
CA LEU A 179 9.08 -6.11 15.09
C LEU A 179 10.13 -5.12 15.61
N SER A 180 11.12 -5.61 16.36
CA SER A 180 12.18 -4.75 16.90
C SER A 180 13.31 -4.59 15.88
N LEU A 181 13.66 -3.35 15.54
CA LEU A 181 14.72 -3.08 14.56
C LEU A 181 16.10 -3.45 15.08
N ALA A 182 16.34 -3.35 16.39
CA ALA A 182 17.59 -3.78 17.01
C ALA A 182 17.83 -5.29 16.86
N LYS A 183 16.77 -6.10 17.02
CA LYS A 183 16.85 -7.56 16.82
C LYS A 183 17.13 -7.91 15.36
N VAL A 184 16.48 -7.20 14.43
CA VAL A 184 16.70 -7.40 13.00
C VAL A 184 18.15 -7.11 12.60
N ALA A 185 18.75 -6.04 13.14
CA ALA A 185 20.15 -5.71 12.86
C ALA A 185 21.10 -6.83 13.33
N GLN A 186 20.87 -7.35 14.54
CA GLN A 186 21.66 -8.43 15.11
C GLN A 186 21.56 -9.73 14.30
N ASP A 187 20.34 -10.13 13.91
CA ASP A 187 20.13 -11.32 13.08
C ASP A 187 20.82 -11.21 11.71
N GLN A 188 20.92 -9.99 11.16
CA GLN A 188 21.65 -9.75 9.90
C GLN A 188 23.16 -9.79 10.07
N GLU A 189 23.71 -9.31 11.18
CA GLU A 189 25.15 -9.42 11.49
C GLU A 189 25.58 -10.88 11.70
N ASP A 190 24.79 -11.64 12.47
CA ASP A 190 25.05 -13.05 12.74
C ASP A 190 25.04 -13.88 11.45
N ALA A 191 24.10 -13.61 10.54
CA ALA A 191 24.01 -14.29 9.25
C ALA A 191 25.15 -13.98 8.27
N VAL A 192 25.82 -12.82 8.39
CA VAL A 192 26.99 -12.46 7.56
C VAL A 192 28.28 -13.07 8.11
N SER A 193 28.31 -13.42 9.39
CA SER A 193 29.48 -14.00 10.08
C SER A 193 29.57 -15.55 10.01
N SER A 194 28.56 -16.22 9.46
CA SER A 194 28.45 -17.68 9.32
C SER A 194 28.66 -18.15 7.89
#